data_AF-A0A0C3JPA8-F1
#
_entry.id   AF-A0A0C3JPA8-F1
#
_cell.length_a   1.000
_cell.length_b   1.000
_cell.length_c   1.000
_cell.angle_alpha   90.00
_cell.angle_beta   90.00
_cell.angle_gamma   90.00
#
_symmetry.space_group_name_H-M   'P 1'
#
loop_
_entity.id
_entity.type
_entity.pdbx_description
1 polymer ?
#
loop_
_entity_poly.entity_id
_entity_poly.type
_entity_poly.pdbx_seq_one_letter_code
_entity_poly.pdbx_strand_id
1 'polypeptide(L)'
;LIVLLHNLLVMDYGLGHPGSIHDVWAFQGTRIASNPMQLIPHNHWMWVDSAYPSEMWCVVPFKKPKGGRLSRDQNVYNKYLSKVRT
;
A
#
# COMPACT_ATOMS: atom_id res chain seq x y z
N LEU A 1 -3.72 3.19 8.51
CA LEU A 1 -3.37 4.63 8.52
C LEU A 1 -2.71 4.98 7.20
N ILE A 2 -3.10 6.07 6.56
CA ILE A 2 -2.50 6.56 5.31
C ILE A 2 -1.93 7.96 5.56
N VAL A 3 -0.64 8.12 5.27
CA VAL A 3 0.12 9.35 5.56
C VAL A 3 0.86 9.81 4.32
N LEU A 4 0.87 11.12 4.09
CA LEU A 4 1.71 11.78 3.10
C LEU A 4 3.12 11.95 3.67
N LEU A 5 4.12 11.30 3.07
CA LEU A 5 5.49 11.31 3.60
C LEU A 5 6.16 12.70 3.60
N HIS A 6 5.78 13.57 2.66
CA HIS A 6 6.43 14.86 2.49
C HIS A 6 6.05 15.90 3.56
N ASN A 7 4.89 15.74 4.21
CA ASN A 7 4.38 16.68 5.21
C ASN A 7 3.73 16.01 6.43
N LEU A 8 3.80 14.68 6.53
CA LEU A 8 3.24 13.85 7.60
C LEU A 8 1.72 13.99 7.80
N LEU A 9 1.01 14.49 6.80
CA LEU A 9 -0.44 14.65 6.88
C LEU A 9 -1.13 13.29 6.82
N VAL A 10 -1.98 13.01 7.82
CA VAL A 10 -2.88 11.86 7.81
C VAL A 10 -4.02 12.16 6.83
N MET A 11 -4.02 11.46 5.70
CA MET A 11 -5.02 11.65 4.64
C MET A 11 -6.28 10.84 4.92
N ASP A 12 -6.11 9.63 5.44
CA ASP A 12 -7.20 8.70 5.69
C ASP A 12 -6.77 7.63 6.73
N TYR A 13 -7.75 7.01 7.38
CA TYR A 13 -7.54 5.91 8.31
C TYR A 13 -8.71 4.93 8.27
N GLY A 14 -8.40 3.64 8.41
CA GLY A 14 -9.41 2.61 8.57
C GLY A 14 -9.52 2.21 10.04
N LEU A 15 -10.75 2.00 10.51
CA LEU A 15 -10.99 1.32 11.76
C LEU A 15 -11.00 -0.18 11.50
N GLY A 16 -10.23 -0.93 12.30
CA GLY A 16 -10.28 -2.38 12.28
C GLY A 16 -11.65 -2.87 12.75
N HIS A 17 -12.09 -4.01 12.21
CA HIS A 17 -13.25 -4.71 12.73
C HIS A 17 -12.86 -5.45 14.02
N PRO A 18 -13.76 -5.58 15.01
CA PRO A 18 -13.52 -6.44 16.18
C PRO A 18 -13.22 -7.89 15.77
N GLY A 19 -12.23 -8.51 16.41
CA GLY A 19 -11.76 -9.86 16.07
C GLY A 19 -10.57 -9.89 15.11
N SER A 20 -9.98 -11.07 14.91
CA SER A 20 -8.82 -11.24 14.00
C SER A 20 -9.27 -11.27 12.55
N ILE A 21 -9.57 -10.09 11.99
CA ILE A 21 -9.97 -9.92 10.60
C ILE A 21 -8.77 -9.43 9.79
N HIS A 22 -8.63 -9.93 8.54
CA HIS A 22 -7.52 -9.54 7.68
C HIS A 22 -7.53 -8.03 7.39
N ASP A 23 -6.35 -7.41 7.41
CA ASP A 23 -6.14 -5.97 7.17
C ASP A 23 -6.75 -5.46 5.85
N VAL A 24 -6.91 -6.34 4.87
CA VAL A 24 -7.57 -6.06 3.59
C VAL A 24 -9.03 -5.62 3.79
N TRP A 25 -9.76 -6.24 4.72
CA TRP A 25 -11.15 -5.89 5.01
C TRP A 25 -11.26 -4.54 5.72
N ALA A 26 -10.37 -4.26 6.67
CA ALA A 26 -10.30 -2.96 7.31
C ALA A 26 -9.97 -1.85 6.29
N PHE A 27 -9.09 -2.15 5.33
CA PHE A 27 -8.76 -1.22 4.24
C PHE A 27 -9.92 -0.97 3.28
N GLN A 28 -10.71 -1.99 2.93
CA GLN A 28 -11.88 -1.79 2.06
C GLN A 28 -12.91 -0.80 2.66
N GLY A 29 -12.96 -0.65 3.98
CA GLY A 29 -13.79 0.34 4.65
C GLY A 29 -13.25 1.78 4.63
N THR A 30 -12.06 2.01 4.09
CA THR A 30 -11.45 3.35 4.04
C THR A 30 -12.02 4.19 2.89
N ARG A 31 -11.92 5.52 3.00
CA ARG A 31 -12.32 6.42 1.93
C ARG A 31 -11.42 6.25 0.71
N ILE A 32 -10.14 5.94 0.91
CA ILE A 32 -9.19 5.74 -0.20
C ILE A 32 -9.48 4.48 -1.00
N ALA A 33 -9.97 3.42 -0.36
CA ALA A 33 -10.35 2.19 -1.07
C ALA A 33 -11.63 2.38 -1.89
N SER A 34 -12.58 3.17 -1.40
CA SER A 34 -13.84 3.43 -2.09
C SER A 34 -13.73 4.50 -3.19
N ASN A 35 -12.85 5.50 -3.01
CA ASN A 35 -12.69 6.58 -3.97
C ASN A 35 -11.25 7.14 -4.03
N PRO A 36 -10.29 6.36 -4.55
CA PRO A 36 -8.88 6.73 -4.55
C PRO A 36 -8.60 8.02 -5.34
N MET A 37 -9.33 8.26 -6.44
CA MET A 37 -9.09 9.40 -7.33
C MET A 37 -9.42 10.77 -6.73
N GLN A 38 -10.27 10.84 -5.69
CA GLN A 38 -10.54 12.09 -4.98
C GLN A 38 -9.45 12.46 -3.98
N LEU A 39 -8.67 11.49 -3.53
CA LEU A 39 -7.71 11.64 -2.44
C LEU A 39 -6.27 11.63 -2.94
N ILE A 40 -5.99 10.82 -3.96
CA ILE A 40 -4.67 10.67 -4.56
C ILE A 40 -4.61 11.57 -5.80
N PRO A 41 -3.75 12.60 -5.80
CA PRO A 41 -3.59 13.45 -6.97
C PRO A 41 -3.15 12.66 -8.19
N HIS A 42 -3.39 13.20 -9.38
CA HIS A 42 -2.90 12.60 -10.62
C HIS A 42 -1.39 12.36 -10.56
N ASN A 43 -0.94 11.24 -11.12
CA ASN A 43 0.45 10.79 -11.14
C ASN A 43 1.08 10.55 -9.76
N HIS A 44 0.27 10.41 -8.71
CA HIS A 44 0.71 9.97 -7.39
C HIS A 44 0.19 8.57 -7.08
N TRP A 45 0.86 7.88 -6.17
CA TRP A 45 0.47 6.55 -5.70
C TRP A 45 0.87 6.36 -4.24
N MET A 46 0.22 5.42 -3.59
CA MET A 46 0.59 4.96 -2.27
C MET A 46 1.48 3.73 -2.34
N TRP A 47 2.37 3.60 -1.36
CA TRP A 47 3.08 2.35 -1.14
C TRP A 47 2.40 1.53 -0.05
N VAL A 48 1.85 0.37 -0.41
CA VAL A 48 1.03 -0.44 0.51
C VAL A 48 1.51 -1.88 0.63
N ASP A 49 1.23 -2.56 1.74
CA ASP A 49 1.70 -3.93 1.96
C ASP A 49 1.32 -4.88 0.83
N SER A 50 2.12 -5.94 0.64
CA SER A 50 1.87 -6.99 -0.34
C SER A 50 0.52 -7.70 -0.17
N ALA A 51 -0.15 -7.57 0.98
CA ALA A 51 -1.51 -8.05 1.21
C ALA A 51 -2.59 -7.27 0.42
N TYR A 52 -2.30 -6.04 -0.02
CA TYR A 52 -3.25 -5.17 -0.72
C TYR A 52 -3.23 -5.38 -2.24
N PRO A 53 -4.28 -4.94 -2.97
CA PRO A 53 -4.31 -5.03 -4.43
C PRO A 53 -3.21 -4.17 -5.06
N SER A 54 -2.72 -4.60 -6.22
CA SER A 54 -1.76 -3.83 -7.02
C SER A 54 -2.54 -3.02 -8.06
N GLU A 55 -2.67 -1.72 -7.83
CA GLU A 55 -3.42 -0.78 -8.69
C GLU A 55 -2.55 0.41 -9.10
N MET A 56 -2.99 1.22 -10.07
CA MET A 56 -2.25 2.42 -10.50
C MET A 56 -1.98 3.41 -9.36
N TRP A 57 -2.88 3.45 -8.38
CA TRP A 57 -2.82 4.32 -7.20
C TRP A 57 -2.31 3.58 -5.93
N CYS A 58 -2.10 2.26 -6.02
CA CYS A 58 -1.72 1.37 -4.90
C CYS A 58 -0.58 0.44 -5.32
N VAL A 59 0.66 0.84 -5.03
CA VAL A 59 1.86 0.12 -5.42
C VAL A 59 2.35 -0.75 -4.26
N VAL A 60 2.53 -2.04 -4.53
CA VAL A 60 2.94 -3.05 -3.54
C VAL A 60 4.34 -3.61 -3.85
N PRO A 61 5.04 -4.22 -2.87
CA PRO A 61 6.28 -4.95 -3.14
C PRO A 61 6.07 -6.07 -4.17
N PHE A 62 7.08 -6.35 -4.98
CA PHE A 62 7.05 -7.48 -5.91
C PHE A 62 7.04 -8.80 -5.15
N LYS A 63 6.09 -9.68 -5.49
CA LYS A 63 6.03 -11.06 -4.99
C LYS A 63 6.91 -11.96 -5.85
N LYS A 64 7.61 -12.89 -5.21
CA LYS A 64 8.41 -13.90 -5.90
C LYS A 64 7.48 -14.83 -6.71
N PRO A 65 7.71 -15.01 -8.03
CA PRO A 65 6.94 -15.96 -8.83
C PRO A 65 7.23 -17.40 -8.42
N LYS A 66 6.25 -18.31 -8.60
CA LYS A 66 6.43 -19.74 -8.32
C LYS A 66 7.60 -20.30 -9.16
N GLY A 67 8.58 -20.91 -8.49
CA GLY A 67 9.78 -21.48 -9.15
C GLY A 67 10.79 -20.45 -9.69
N GLY A 68 10.53 -19.15 -9.57
CA GLY A 68 11.41 -18.10 -10.10
C GLY A 68 12.11 -17.28 -9.02
N ARG A 69 12.78 -16.21 -9.43
CA ARG A 69 13.43 -15.23 -8.55
C ARG A 69 13.04 -13.82 -8.97
N LEU A 70 13.05 -12.90 -8.02
CA LEU A 70 12.94 -11.48 -8.32
C LEU A 70 14.20 -11.02 -9.06
N SER A 71 14.03 -10.10 -10.01
CA SER A 71 15.15 -9.43 -10.66
C SER A 71 15.95 -8.60 -9.64
N ARG A 72 17.16 -8.18 -10.02
CA ARG A 72 17.97 -7.28 -9.18
C ARG A 72 17.19 -6.01 -8.83
N ASP A 73 16.53 -5.41 -9.81
CA ASP A 73 15.79 -4.16 -9.63
C ASP A 73 14.57 -4.32 -8.74
N GLN A 74 13.84 -5.43 -8.87
CA GLN A 74 12.72 -5.76 -7.98
C GLN A 74 13.18 -5.94 -6.52
N ASN A 75 14.34 -6.58 -6.30
CA ASN A 75 14.92 -6.71 -4.96
C ASN A 75 15.37 -5.36 -4.40
N VAL A 76 15.98 -4.50 -5.22
CA VAL A 76 16.40 -3.15 -4.85
C VAL A 76 15.17 -2.32 -4.46
N TYR A 77 14.12 -2.35 -5.28
CA TYR A 77 12.85 -1.69 -4.98
C TYR A 77 12.27 -2.16 -3.64
N ASN A 78 12.08 -3.47 -3.46
CA ASN A 78 11.54 -4.03 -2.22
C ASN A 78 12.38 -3.65 -0.99
N LYS A 79 13.72 -3.60 -1.12
CA LYS A 79 14.65 -3.22 -0.04
C LYS A 79 14.51 -1.75 0.38
N TYR A 80 14.32 -0.83 -0.56
CA TYR A 80 14.13 0.58 -0.21
C TYR A 80 12.72 0.82 0.30
N LEU A 81 11.73 0.17 -0.29
CA LEU A 81 10.35 0.26 0.17
C LEU A 81 10.20 -0.20 1.62
N SER A 82 10.88 -1.27 2.05
CA SER A 82 10.81 -1.74 3.43
C SER A 82 11.34 -0.71 4.45
N LYS A 83 12.27 0.17 4.05
CA LYS A 83 12.82 1.23 4.92
C LYS A 83 11.88 2.41 5.13
N VAL A 84 10.95 2.65 4.20
CA VAL A 84 9.96 3.72 4.32
C VAL A 84 8.85 3.32 5.31
N ARG A 85 8.68 2.01 5.54
CA ARG A 85 7.65 1.44 6.42
C ARG A 85 8.09 1.17 7.86
N THR A 86 9.30 1.56 8.22
CA THR A 86 9.87 1.33 9.55
C THR A 86 9.72 2.59 10.40
#